data_AF-A0A955NKN9-F1
#
_entry.id   AF-A0A955NKN9-F1
#
_cell.length_a   1.000
_cell.length_b   1.000
_cell.length_c   1.000
_cell.angle_alpha   90.00
_cell.angle_beta   90.00
_cell.angle_gamma   90.00
#
_symmetry.space_group_name_H-M   'P 1'
#
loop_
_entity.id
_entity.type
_entity.pdbx_description
1 polymer ?
#
loop_
_entity_poly.entity_id
_entity_poly.type
_entity_poly.pdbx_seq_one_letter_code
_entity_poly.pdbx_strand_id
1 'polypeptide(L)'
;KATQVCTSNPEAVALIIQSVSEYLDAHPDVEAYSLCPDDNFYFCECDACRALDVGHRDRGGLPSVSDRYQIFLNQVLEGLSTTHPDVLVTTYSYNPNHTDPPQQTPVHPNTAVFCAPNVFCSIHGVGDANCPSQQDLYALLQEWRGLTEHLYLFEYDPEPYCGGLPWPLWRAHAG
;
A
#
# COMPACT_ATOMS: atom_id res chain seq x y z
N LYS A 1 20.18 3.07 7.03
CA LYS A 1 20.33 4.03 5.91
C LYS A 1 19.05 3.94 5.09
N ALA A 2 18.44 5.07 4.68
CA ALA A 2 17.25 5.03 3.83
C ALA A 2 17.56 4.29 2.52
N THR A 3 16.64 3.42 2.08
CA THR A 3 16.76 2.66 0.83
C THR A 3 15.67 3.00 -0.17
N GLN A 4 14.54 3.57 0.30
CA GLN A 4 13.47 4.05 -0.58
C GLN A 4 13.89 5.33 -1.33
N VAL A 5 13.29 5.53 -2.50
CA VAL A 5 13.41 6.79 -3.24
C VAL A 5 12.87 7.97 -2.41
N CYS A 6 13.48 9.14 -2.56
CA CYS A 6 13.00 10.36 -1.94
C CYS A 6 11.73 10.86 -2.66
N THR A 7 10.58 10.67 -2.02
CA THR A 7 9.27 11.03 -2.59
C THR A 7 8.98 12.52 -2.62
N SER A 8 9.75 13.33 -1.90
CA SER A 8 9.64 14.80 -1.92
C SER A 8 10.64 15.49 -2.85
N ASN A 9 11.52 14.74 -3.54
CA ASN A 9 12.41 15.32 -4.54
C ASN A 9 11.68 15.44 -5.89
N PRO A 10 11.37 16.65 -6.36
CA PRO A 10 10.59 16.84 -7.59
C PRO A 10 11.28 16.26 -8.83
N GLU A 11 12.62 16.25 -8.89
CA GLU A 11 13.34 15.65 -10.01
C GLU A 11 13.19 14.12 -10.03
N ALA A 12 13.21 13.48 -8.86
CA ALA A 12 13.00 12.04 -8.75
C ALA A 12 11.57 11.65 -9.14
N VAL A 13 10.57 12.42 -8.68
CA VAL A 13 9.16 12.20 -9.05
C VAL A 13 8.94 12.38 -10.55
N ALA A 14 9.53 13.42 -11.15
CA ALA A 14 9.45 13.64 -12.59
C ALA A 14 10.07 12.50 -13.41
N LEU A 15 11.23 11.98 -12.98
CA LEU A 15 11.87 10.83 -13.62
C LEU A 15 11.03 9.55 -13.51
N ILE A 16 10.35 9.37 -12.37
CA ILE A 16 9.42 8.24 -12.18
C ILE A 16 8.23 8.38 -13.13
N ILE A 17 7.58 9.54 -13.20
CA ILE A 17 6.46 9.79 -14.12
C ILE A 17 6.88 9.50 -15.56
N GLN A 18 8.04 10.00 -15.98
CA GLN A 18 8.58 9.75 -17.31
C GLN A 18 8.79 8.24 -17.55
N SER A 19 9.45 7.56 -16.62
CA SER A 19 9.77 6.13 -16.76
C SER A 19 8.49 5.27 -16.81
N VAL A 20 7.49 5.61 -16.01
CA VAL A 20 6.19 4.93 -16.02
C VAL A 20 5.46 5.18 -17.34
N SER A 21 5.42 6.43 -17.83
CA SER A 21 4.80 6.75 -19.12
C SER A 21 5.47 6.00 -20.27
N GLU A 22 6.80 5.99 -20.34
CA GLU A 22 7.56 5.28 -21.38
C GLU A 22 7.29 3.76 -21.34
N TYR A 23 7.14 3.20 -20.14
CA TYR A 23 6.77 1.79 -19.98
C TYR A 23 5.34 1.52 -20.49
N LEU A 24 4.37 2.35 -20.13
CA LEU A 24 2.98 2.18 -20.55
C LEU A 24 2.81 2.39 -22.07
N ASP A 25 3.56 3.33 -22.67
CA ASP A 25 3.60 3.53 -24.13
C ASP A 25 4.12 2.27 -24.85
N ALA A 26 5.09 1.56 -24.27
CA ALA A 26 5.63 0.32 -24.81
C ALA A 26 4.74 -0.92 -24.53
N HIS A 27 3.85 -0.84 -23.54
CA HIS A 27 3.01 -1.94 -23.05
C HIS A 27 1.55 -1.48 -22.88
N PRO A 28 0.83 -1.17 -23.98
CA PRO A 28 -0.51 -0.59 -23.92
C PRO A 28 -1.60 -1.53 -23.35
N ASP A 29 -1.28 -2.80 -23.13
CA ASP A 29 -2.13 -3.80 -22.48
C ASP A 29 -1.99 -3.81 -20.95
N VAL A 30 -1.05 -3.06 -20.39
CA VAL A 30 -0.87 -2.94 -18.94
C VAL A 30 -1.89 -1.99 -18.34
N GLU A 31 -2.73 -2.51 -17.46
CA GLU A 31 -3.78 -1.75 -16.77
C GLU A 31 -3.30 -1.11 -15.45
N ALA A 32 -2.20 -1.62 -14.89
CA ALA A 32 -1.69 -1.18 -13.60
C ALA A 32 -0.16 -1.19 -13.52
N TYR A 33 0.43 -0.18 -12.88
CA TYR A 33 1.87 -0.10 -12.63
C TYR A 33 2.17 -0.03 -11.13
N SER A 34 3.10 -0.84 -10.65
CA SER A 34 3.42 -0.90 -9.23
C SER A 34 4.48 0.12 -8.82
N LEU A 35 4.17 0.90 -7.78
CA LEU A 35 5.11 1.78 -7.09
C LEU A 35 5.27 1.38 -5.63
N CYS A 36 5.04 0.10 -5.31
CA CYS A 36 5.23 -0.45 -3.96
C CYS A 36 6.65 -0.17 -3.44
N PRO A 37 6.79 0.12 -2.13
CA PRO A 37 8.12 0.30 -1.54
C PRO A 37 8.87 -1.03 -1.48
N ASP A 38 10.20 -0.98 -1.29
CA ASP A 38 10.95 -2.21 -0.98
C ASP A 38 10.45 -2.82 0.33
N ASP A 39 10.78 -4.09 0.57
CA ASP A 39 10.39 -4.88 1.76
C ASP A 39 11.09 -4.43 3.07
N ASN A 40 10.95 -3.15 3.43
CA ASN A 40 11.39 -2.56 4.68
C ASN A 40 10.61 -1.26 4.98
N PHE A 41 10.99 -0.58 6.05
CA PHE A 41 10.38 0.67 6.51
C PHE A 41 11.37 1.85 6.50
N TYR A 42 12.47 1.75 5.74
CA TYR A 42 13.56 2.74 5.69
C TYR A 42 13.35 3.78 4.59
N PHE A 43 12.31 4.58 4.75
CA PHE A 43 12.01 5.71 3.87
C PHE A 43 13.01 6.87 4.02
N CYS A 44 13.02 7.77 3.04
CA CYS A 44 13.85 8.97 3.09
C CYS A 44 13.49 9.84 4.31
N GLU A 45 14.52 10.33 4.99
CA GLU A 45 14.38 11.11 6.22
C GLU A 45 14.83 12.57 6.07
N CYS A 46 14.94 13.06 4.83
CA CYS A 46 15.25 14.47 4.59
C CYS A 46 14.14 15.37 5.16
N ASP A 47 14.47 16.63 5.44
CA ASP A 47 13.53 17.57 6.06
C ASP A 47 12.26 17.76 5.24
N ALA A 48 12.38 17.74 3.91
CA ALA A 48 11.22 17.81 3.01
C ALA A 48 10.31 16.57 3.10
N CYS A 49 10.86 15.36 3.25
CA CYS A 49 10.04 14.16 3.45
C CYS A 49 9.38 14.16 4.83
N ARG A 50 10.13 14.53 5.89
CA ARG A 50 9.61 14.58 7.26
C ARG A 50 8.52 15.65 7.44
N ALA A 51 8.60 16.75 6.69
CA ALA A 51 7.59 17.81 6.71
C ALA A 51 6.22 17.35 6.16
N LEU A 52 6.17 16.24 5.42
CA LEU A 52 4.94 15.64 4.90
C LEU A 52 4.34 14.60 5.86
N ASP A 53 5.08 14.17 6.89
CA ASP A 53 4.57 13.21 7.88
C ASP A 53 3.64 13.93 8.87
N VAL A 54 2.45 13.37 9.11
CA VAL A 54 1.40 14.03 9.92
C VAL A 54 1.44 13.70 11.41
N GLY A 55 2.47 12.97 11.86
CA GLY A 55 2.63 12.55 13.25
C GLY A 55 1.73 11.38 13.69
N HIS A 56 1.02 10.73 12.75
CA HIS A 56 0.29 9.48 13.01
C HIS A 56 1.24 8.34 13.35
N ARG A 57 0.83 7.45 14.25
CA ARG A 57 1.54 6.20 14.52
C ARG A 57 0.75 5.07 13.88
N ASP A 58 1.40 4.36 12.98
CA ASP A 58 0.82 3.21 12.29
C ASP A 58 0.44 2.12 13.30
N ARG A 59 -0.57 1.30 12.98
CA ARG A 59 -0.92 0.11 13.79
C ARG A 59 0.24 -0.87 14.00
N GLY A 60 1.21 -0.89 13.10
CA GLY A 60 2.46 -1.64 13.26
C GLY A 60 3.44 -1.02 14.27
N GLY A 61 3.12 0.16 14.81
CA GLY A 61 3.77 0.76 15.95
C GLY A 61 4.92 1.71 15.63
N LEU A 62 5.20 2.03 14.37
CA LEU A 62 6.17 3.07 13.97
C LEU A 62 5.46 4.37 13.54
N PRO A 63 6.18 5.50 13.46
CA PRO A 63 5.65 6.71 12.81
C PRO A 63 5.23 6.38 11.38
N SER A 64 3.96 6.66 11.06
CA SER A 64 3.38 6.37 9.75
C SER A 64 3.92 7.30 8.68
N VAL A 65 4.06 6.75 7.46
CA VAL A 65 4.49 7.47 6.26
C VAL A 65 3.40 7.50 5.19
N SER A 66 2.20 7.03 5.52
CA SER A 66 1.11 6.80 4.55
C SER A 66 0.68 8.08 3.85
N ASP A 67 0.59 9.21 4.57
CA ASP A 67 0.27 10.51 3.98
C ASP A 67 1.30 10.94 2.94
N ARG A 68 2.59 11.01 3.32
CA ARG A 68 3.63 11.40 2.37
C ARG A 68 3.74 10.45 1.18
N TYR A 69 3.44 9.18 1.39
CA TYR A 69 3.50 8.18 0.34
C TYR A 69 2.31 8.34 -0.62
N GLN A 70 1.11 8.57 -0.09
CA GLN A 70 -0.06 8.88 -0.90
C GLN A 70 0.11 10.18 -1.70
N ILE A 71 0.74 11.21 -1.14
CA ILE A 71 1.07 12.44 -1.87
C ILE A 71 1.89 12.12 -3.13
N PHE A 72 2.88 11.24 -2.99
CA PHE A 72 3.71 10.82 -4.12
C PHE A 72 2.92 10.01 -5.16
N LEU A 73 2.09 9.06 -4.73
CA LEU A 73 1.24 8.29 -5.67
C LEU A 73 0.28 9.22 -6.43
N ASN A 74 -0.33 10.19 -5.74
CA ASN A 74 -1.18 11.21 -6.37
C ASN A 74 -0.41 12.03 -7.40
N GLN A 75 0.80 12.49 -7.09
CA GLN A 75 1.63 13.24 -8.04
C GLN A 75 1.95 12.43 -9.29
N VAL A 76 2.23 11.13 -9.14
CA VAL A 76 2.50 10.27 -10.30
C VAL A 76 1.24 10.10 -11.15
N LEU A 77 0.10 9.80 -10.53
CA LEU A 77 -1.18 9.66 -11.23
C LEU A 77 -1.61 10.96 -11.93
N GLU A 78 -1.44 12.10 -11.27
CA GLU A 78 -1.69 13.42 -11.87
C GLU A 78 -0.79 13.65 -13.10
N GLY A 79 0.49 13.30 -13.01
CA GLY A 79 1.43 13.39 -14.12
C GLY A 79 1.09 12.50 -15.31
N LEU A 80 0.44 11.36 -15.07
CA LEU A 80 0.00 10.41 -16.10
C LEU A 80 -1.39 10.71 -16.65
N SER A 81 -2.20 11.51 -15.95
CA SER A 81 -3.63 11.72 -16.24
C SER A 81 -3.96 12.17 -17.67
N THR A 82 -3.03 12.84 -18.37
CA THR A 82 -3.26 13.30 -19.76
C THR A 82 -3.00 12.23 -20.80
N THR A 83 -2.05 11.31 -20.56
CA THR A 83 -1.64 10.28 -21.53
C THR A 83 -2.19 8.90 -21.19
N HIS A 84 -2.36 8.60 -19.90
CA HIS A 84 -2.80 7.31 -19.38
C HIS A 84 -3.88 7.51 -18.29
N PRO A 85 -5.04 8.10 -18.61
CA PRO A 85 -6.06 8.47 -17.61
C PRO A 85 -6.66 7.29 -16.85
N ASP A 86 -6.66 6.10 -17.44
CA ASP A 86 -7.30 4.90 -16.89
C ASP A 86 -6.31 3.97 -16.17
N VAL A 87 -5.00 4.29 -16.17
CA VAL A 87 -4.01 3.43 -15.51
C VAL A 87 -4.17 3.45 -14.01
N LEU A 88 -4.06 2.29 -13.38
CA LEU A 88 -3.97 2.16 -11.93
C LEU A 88 -2.51 2.23 -11.48
N VAL A 89 -2.25 2.89 -10.36
CA VAL A 89 -0.98 2.77 -9.66
C VAL A 89 -1.19 1.90 -8.43
N THR A 90 -0.44 0.81 -8.32
CA THR A 90 -0.58 -0.13 -7.20
C THR A 90 0.38 0.20 -6.07
N THR A 91 -0.08 -0.01 -4.85
CA THR A 91 0.72 0.10 -3.62
C THR A 91 0.32 -0.97 -2.62
N TYR A 92 1.13 -1.16 -1.57
CA TYR A 92 0.83 -2.08 -0.47
C TYR A 92 0.40 -1.32 0.79
N SER A 93 -0.66 -1.82 1.43
CA SER A 93 -0.91 -1.62 2.86
C SER A 93 -0.16 -2.74 3.59
N TYR A 94 1.03 -2.40 4.09
CA TYR A 94 2.03 -3.36 4.52
C TYR A 94 3.05 -2.73 5.46
N ASN A 95 3.76 -3.57 6.23
CA ASN A 95 4.89 -3.19 7.08
C ASN A 95 4.58 -2.17 8.20
N PRO A 96 5.47 -2.03 9.21
CA PRO A 96 5.10 -1.33 10.45
C PRO A 96 4.90 0.19 10.38
N ASN A 97 5.04 0.82 9.21
CA ASN A 97 4.90 2.27 9.02
C ASN A 97 4.09 2.71 7.79
N HIS A 98 3.53 1.79 7.01
CA HIS A 98 2.68 2.10 5.84
C HIS A 98 1.57 1.05 5.67
N THR A 99 1.04 0.56 6.80
CA THR A 99 -0.14 -0.32 6.80
C THR A 99 -1.41 0.51 6.81
N ASP A 100 -1.47 1.54 7.66
CA ASP A 100 -2.66 2.37 7.79
C ASP A 100 -2.90 3.25 6.56
N PRO A 101 -4.16 3.59 6.25
CA PRO A 101 -4.46 4.61 5.26
C PRO A 101 -3.89 5.99 5.63
N PRO A 102 -3.67 6.88 4.64
CA PRO A 102 -3.33 8.28 4.90
C PRO A 102 -4.43 8.95 5.73
N GLN A 103 -4.04 9.80 6.68
CA GLN A 103 -4.97 10.43 7.63
C GLN A 103 -5.50 11.78 7.13
N GLN A 104 -4.71 12.51 6.35
CA GLN A 104 -5.04 13.85 5.87
C GLN A 104 -5.02 13.94 4.34
N THR A 105 -4.27 13.06 3.68
CA THR A 105 -4.09 13.06 2.23
C THR A 105 -5.20 12.27 1.55
N PRO A 106 -5.96 12.88 0.62
CA PRO A 106 -6.93 12.14 -0.19
C PRO A 106 -6.26 11.06 -1.04
N VAL A 107 -6.93 9.91 -1.18
CA VAL A 107 -6.47 8.83 -2.06
C VAL A 107 -6.98 9.10 -3.47
N HIS A 108 -6.09 9.13 -4.47
CA HIS A 108 -6.51 9.27 -5.86
C HIS A 108 -7.34 8.05 -6.30
N PRO A 109 -8.45 8.20 -7.05
CA PRO A 109 -9.33 7.09 -7.43
C PRO A 109 -8.60 5.91 -8.08
N ASN A 110 -7.60 6.17 -8.91
CA ASN A 110 -6.79 5.15 -9.57
C ASN A 110 -5.67 4.54 -8.68
N THR A 111 -5.68 4.78 -7.37
CA THR A 111 -4.78 4.09 -6.44
C THR A 111 -5.35 2.72 -6.11
N ALA A 112 -4.64 1.67 -6.52
CA ALA A 112 -4.98 0.30 -6.20
C ALA A 112 -4.17 -0.18 -4.98
N VAL A 113 -4.86 -0.58 -3.93
CA VAL A 113 -4.23 -0.97 -2.66
C VAL A 113 -4.30 -2.48 -2.51
N PHE A 114 -3.14 -3.09 -2.33
CA PHE A 114 -3.00 -4.49 -1.97
C PHE A 114 -2.70 -4.56 -0.47
N CYS A 115 -3.68 -4.99 0.33
CA CYS A 115 -3.49 -5.21 1.76
C CYS A 115 -2.84 -6.57 1.97
N ALA A 116 -1.63 -6.58 2.55
CA ALA A 116 -0.93 -7.80 2.89
C ALA A 116 -1.03 -8.03 4.41
N PRO A 117 -1.67 -9.11 4.89
CA PRO A 117 -1.98 -9.25 6.30
C PRO A 117 -0.84 -9.87 7.12
N ASN A 118 0.41 -9.72 6.69
CA ASN A 118 1.59 -10.36 7.28
C ASN A 118 1.83 -9.99 8.76
N VAL A 119 1.26 -8.87 9.22
CA VAL A 119 1.33 -8.42 10.62
C VAL A 119 0.11 -8.84 11.46
N PHE A 120 -0.86 -9.53 10.85
CA PHE A 120 -2.08 -10.00 11.50
C PHE A 120 -2.05 -11.52 11.74
N CYS A 121 -3.01 -12.01 12.52
CA CYS A 121 -3.10 -13.42 12.89
C CYS A 121 -3.31 -14.32 11.66
N SER A 122 -2.33 -15.18 11.37
CA SER A 122 -2.39 -16.12 10.23
C SER A 122 -3.17 -17.42 10.49
N ILE A 123 -3.95 -17.51 11.58
CA ILE A 123 -4.65 -18.75 11.96
C ILE A 123 -6.16 -18.62 11.80
N HIS A 124 -6.70 -17.43 11.95
CA HIS A 124 -8.14 -17.19 11.92
C HIS A 124 -8.52 -16.41 10.67
N GLY A 125 -9.77 -16.59 10.22
CA GLY A 125 -10.28 -15.86 9.07
C GLY A 125 -10.52 -14.39 9.37
N VAL A 126 -10.58 -13.57 8.31
CA VAL A 126 -10.86 -12.14 8.41
C VAL A 126 -12.17 -11.88 9.14
N GLY A 127 -12.13 -11.04 10.18
CA GLY A 127 -13.29 -10.70 10.99
C GLY A 127 -13.76 -11.81 11.95
N ASP A 128 -12.92 -12.78 12.32
CA ASP A 128 -13.25 -13.75 13.37
C ASP A 128 -13.46 -13.04 14.73
N ALA A 129 -14.65 -13.20 15.33
CA ALA A 129 -15.05 -12.52 16.56
C ALA A 129 -14.21 -12.93 17.78
N ASN A 130 -13.54 -14.08 17.74
CA ASN A 130 -12.68 -14.56 18.83
C ASN A 130 -11.21 -14.17 18.63
N CYS A 131 -10.87 -13.50 17.53
CA CYS A 131 -9.51 -13.08 17.23
C CYS A 131 -9.43 -11.56 17.08
N PRO A 132 -8.98 -10.82 18.12
CA PRO A 132 -8.84 -9.36 18.05
C PRO A 132 -8.01 -8.88 16.86
N SER A 133 -6.93 -9.60 16.53
CA SER A 133 -6.09 -9.28 15.38
C SER A 133 -6.86 -9.37 14.04
N GLN A 134 -7.79 -10.32 13.90
CA GLN A 134 -8.61 -10.41 12.68
C GLN A 134 -9.78 -9.41 12.66
N GLN A 135 -10.23 -8.94 13.82
CA GLN A 135 -11.10 -7.76 13.88
C GLN A 135 -10.36 -6.49 13.42
N ASP A 136 -9.09 -6.35 13.80
CA ASP A 136 -8.27 -5.21 13.39
C ASP A 136 -8.01 -5.21 11.88
N LEU A 137 -7.73 -6.38 11.28
CA LEU A 137 -7.62 -6.51 9.82
C LEU A 137 -8.95 -6.19 9.13
N TYR A 138 -10.06 -6.70 9.66
CA TYR A 138 -11.38 -6.37 9.11
C TYR A 138 -11.63 -4.86 9.13
N ALA A 139 -11.31 -4.18 10.24
CA ALA A 139 -11.41 -2.71 10.35
C ALA A 139 -10.51 -2.00 9.33
N LEU A 140 -9.26 -2.43 9.16
CA LEU A 140 -8.33 -1.89 8.16
C LEU A 140 -8.91 -1.96 6.75
N LEU A 141 -9.48 -3.12 6.39
CA LEU A 141 -10.07 -3.32 5.07
C LEU A 141 -11.30 -2.41 4.87
N GLN A 142 -12.11 -2.19 5.91
CA GLN A 142 -13.22 -1.24 5.84
C GLN A 142 -12.74 0.21 5.68
N GLU A 143 -11.67 0.60 6.39
CA GLU A 143 -11.06 1.93 6.26
C GLU A 143 -10.57 2.17 4.84
N TRP A 144 -9.80 1.25 4.26
CA TRP A 144 -9.34 1.35 2.88
C TRP A 144 -10.49 1.32 1.86
N ARG A 145 -11.51 0.49 2.11
CA ARG A 145 -12.69 0.41 1.23
C ARG A 145 -13.47 1.72 1.18
N GLY A 146 -13.40 2.53 2.25
CA GLY A 146 -13.98 3.88 2.27
C GLY A 146 -13.22 4.90 1.41
N LEU A 147 -11.99 4.58 0.97
CA LEU A 147 -11.09 5.52 0.29
C LEU A 147 -10.84 5.18 -1.18
N THR A 148 -10.88 3.90 -1.56
CA THR A 148 -10.66 3.45 -2.95
C THR A 148 -11.59 2.30 -3.33
N GLU A 149 -11.95 2.25 -4.61
CA GLU A 149 -12.69 1.11 -5.16
C GLU A 149 -11.79 -0.10 -5.49
N HIS A 150 -10.47 0.14 -5.61
CA HIS A 150 -9.47 -0.85 -6.01
C HIS A 150 -8.72 -1.41 -4.80
N LEU A 151 -9.45 -2.11 -3.93
CA LEU A 151 -8.88 -2.79 -2.76
C LEU A 151 -8.77 -4.30 -3.02
N TYR A 152 -7.57 -4.83 -2.83
CA TYR A 152 -7.23 -6.24 -3.00
C TYR A 152 -6.58 -6.79 -1.73
N LEU A 153 -6.80 -8.06 -1.45
CA LEU A 153 -6.09 -8.80 -0.41
C LEU A 153 -4.93 -9.57 -1.06
N PHE A 154 -3.71 -9.36 -0.60
CA PHE A 154 -2.50 -9.99 -1.13
C PHE A 154 -1.95 -11.00 -0.12
N GLU A 155 -1.96 -12.27 -0.50
CA GLU A 155 -1.63 -13.38 0.39
C GLU A 155 -0.47 -14.20 -0.16
N TYR A 156 0.37 -14.71 0.73
CA TYR A 156 1.41 -15.67 0.38
C TYR A 156 0.90 -17.09 0.70
N ASP A 157 0.53 -17.86 -0.33
CA ASP A 157 0.13 -19.27 -0.17
C ASP A 157 1.11 -20.21 -0.90
N PRO A 158 1.78 -21.14 -0.19
CA PRO A 158 1.81 -21.28 1.27
C PRO A 158 2.69 -20.20 1.91
N GLU A 159 2.31 -19.71 3.09
CA GLU A 159 3.13 -18.70 3.76
C GLU A 159 4.48 -19.32 4.18
N PRO A 160 5.61 -18.75 3.73
CA PRO A 160 6.93 -19.31 4.01
C PRO A 160 7.29 -19.30 5.50
N TYR A 161 6.72 -18.40 6.30
CA TYR A 161 7.10 -18.20 7.70
C TYR A 161 6.27 -19.02 8.71
N CYS A 162 5.14 -19.60 8.29
CA CYS A 162 4.29 -20.42 9.16
C CYS A 162 4.61 -21.92 9.11
N GLY A 163 5.75 -22.31 8.53
CA GLY A 163 6.21 -23.70 8.52
C GLY A 163 5.30 -24.65 7.73
N GLY A 164 4.55 -24.14 6.75
CA GLY A 164 3.62 -24.93 5.95
C GLY A 164 2.31 -25.32 6.65
N LEU A 165 1.97 -24.64 7.76
CA LEU A 165 0.64 -24.78 8.38
C LEU A 165 -0.45 -24.25 7.43
N PRO A 166 -1.63 -24.91 7.37
CA PRO A 166 -2.74 -24.44 6.56
C PRO A 166 -3.17 -23.03 6.98
N TRP A 167 -3.32 -22.18 5.96
CA TRP A 167 -3.71 -20.76 5.92
C TRP A 167 -5.21 -20.42 5.87
N PRO A 168 -6.11 -20.71 6.84
CA PRO A 168 -7.54 -20.49 6.63
C PRO A 168 -7.93 -19.00 6.79
N LEU A 169 -7.59 -18.17 5.80
CA LEU A 169 -8.07 -16.78 5.67
C LEU A 169 -9.54 -16.74 5.30
N TRP A 170 -9.89 -17.64 4.39
CA TRP A 170 -11.25 -17.88 3.99
C TRP A 170 -11.79 -18.95 4.91
N ARG A 171 -12.91 -18.64 5.57
CA ARG A 171 -13.70 -19.65 6.25
C ARG A 171 -14.21 -20.62 5.17
N ALA A 172 -13.45 -21.67 4.90
CA ALA A 172 -13.97 -22.79 4.14
C ALA A 172 -15.09 -23.37 5.01
N HIS A 173 -16.34 -23.04 4.67
CA HIS A 173 -17.50 -23.59 5.34
C HIS A 173 -17.46 -25.12 5.22
N ALA A 174 -16.87 -25.78 6.21
CA ALA A 174 -17.17 -27.16 6.52
C ALA A 174 -18.32 -27.11 7.54
N GLY A 175 -19.50 -27.52 7.06
CA GLY A 175 -20.77 -27.78 7.75
C GLY A 175 -20.89 -27.51 9.24
#